data_AF-A0A0S1S7V4-F1
#
_entry.id   AF-A0A0S1S7V4-F1
#
_cell.length_a   1.000
_cell.length_b   1.000
_cell.length_c   1.000
_cell.angle_alpha   90.00
_cell.angle_beta   90.00
_cell.angle_gamma   90.00
#
_symmetry.space_group_name_H-M   'P 1'
#
loop_
_entity.id
_entity.type
_entity.pdbx_description
1 polymer ?
#
loop_
_entity_poly.entity_id
_entity_poly.type
_entity_poly.pdbx_seq_one_letter_code
_entity_poly.pdbx_strand_id
1 'polypeptide(L)'
;MRKYTFLLSLVAAFFISCKSDKKVKTEAVELTVLEKVANAHGIEKWNNLKELEFTFNVDRDTTHYERSWIWNTKTNNVTAMSATDTLSFNRKSVDSLTMKADAGFINDKYWLLAPFNLIWDKDNFSFEHTDEAVAPISNTPMQKLTIVYGDEGGYTPGDAYDFYFGDDHIIKEWVFRKGNATEPSTMTTWEDYMDADGLKIARMHQNKDGSFKLYFTNIKAVTE
;
A
#
# COMPACT_ATOMS: atom_id res chain seq x y z
N MET A 1 -0.72 4.10 89.05
CA MET A 1 -1.81 4.06 88.05
C MET A 1 -2.19 5.48 87.67
N ARG A 2 -2.67 5.66 86.43
CA ARG A 2 -3.11 6.89 85.77
C ARG A 2 -2.04 7.85 85.24
N LYS A 3 -1.76 7.60 83.95
CA LYS A 3 -1.24 8.53 82.94
C LYS A 3 -2.26 9.66 82.72
N TYR A 4 -1.79 10.90 82.62
CA TYR A 4 -2.47 11.97 81.88
C TYR A 4 -1.43 12.75 81.10
N THR A 5 -1.38 12.49 79.80
CA THR A 5 -0.59 13.23 78.81
C THR A 5 -1.46 14.38 78.32
N PHE A 6 -1.04 15.62 78.54
CA PHE A 6 -1.70 16.81 77.98
C PHE A 6 -1.07 17.10 76.61
N LEU A 7 -1.90 17.00 75.57
CA LEU A 7 -1.56 17.25 74.17
C LEU A 7 -1.64 18.76 73.93
N LEU A 8 -0.53 19.43 73.61
CA LEU A 8 -0.52 20.81 73.16
C LEU A 8 -0.14 20.87 71.67
N SER A 9 -1.07 21.45 70.93
CA SER A 9 -1.17 21.59 69.49
C SER A 9 0.01 22.37 68.90
N LEU A 10 0.72 21.78 67.92
CA LEU A 10 1.62 22.52 67.04
C LEU A 10 0.95 22.66 65.67
N VAL A 11 0.58 23.91 65.36
CA VAL A 11 0.07 24.33 64.05
C VAL A 11 1.22 24.27 63.05
N ALA A 12 1.14 23.38 62.07
CA ALA A 12 2.01 23.37 60.90
C ALA A 12 1.16 23.74 59.67
N ALA A 13 1.35 24.96 59.18
CA ALA A 13 0.77 25.43 57.93
C ALA A 13 1.46 24.72 56.75
N PHE A 14 0.78 23.74 56.15
CA PHE A 14 1.18 23.17 54.86
C PHE A 14 0.58 24.03 53.74
N PHE A 15 1.44 24.83 53.09
CA PHE A 15 1.15 25.41 51.79
C PHE A 15 1.13 24.29 50.74
N ILE A 16 -0.05 23.79 50.39
CA ILE A 16 -0.21 22.93 49.23
C ILE A 16 -0.19 23.83 47.99
N SER A 17 0.98 23.89 47.36
CA SER A 17 1.13 24.41 46.01
C SER A 17 0.48 23.43 45.02
N CYS A 18 -0.73 23.74 44.58
CA CYS A 18 -1.35 23.08 43.43
C CYS A 18 -0.55 23.41 42.16
N LYS A 19 0.41 22.55 41.80
CA LYS A 19 0.84 22.44 40.40
C LYS A 19 -0.24 21.68 39.66
N SER A 20 -1.07 22.41 38.91
CA SER A 20 -1.95 21.82 37.92
C SER A 20 -1.10 21.28 36.77
N ASP A 21 -0.72 20.01 36.84
CA ASP A 21 -0.19 19.27 35.70
C ASP A 21 -1.29 19.14 34.65
N LYS A 22 -1.32 20.09 33.70
CA LYS A 22 -2.05 19.91 32.44
C LYS A 22 -1.37 18.78 31.68
N LYS A 23 -1.85 17.55 31.87
CA LYS A 23 -1.65 16.47 30.91
C LYS A 23 -2.24 16.94 29.58
N VAL A 24 -1.38 17.32 28.64
CA VAL A 24 -1.74 17.44 27.24
C VAL A 24 -2.18 16.05 26.80
N LYS A 25 -3.48 15.86 26.60
CA LYS A 25 -3.99 14.72 25.85
C LYS A 25 -3.49 14.92 24.42
N THR A 26 -2.47 14.18 24.03
CA THR A 26 -2.19 13.97 22.61
C THR A 26 -3.36 13.18 22.07
N GLU A 27 -4.28 13.83 21.34
CA GLU A 27 -5.30 13.13 20.58
C GLU A 27 -4.56 12.25 19.56
N ALA A 28 -4.78 10.93 19.65
CA ALA A 28 -4.27 10.01 18.64
C ALA A 28 -4.95 10.36 17.33
N VAL A 29 -4.17 10.79 16.34
CA VAL A 29 -4.67 11.05 14.99
C VAL A 29 -5.24 9.74 14.46
N GLU A 30 -6.54 9.71 14.19
CA GLU A 30 -7.19 8.55 13.59
C GLU A 30 -6.73 8.40 12.14
N LEU A 31 -6.25 7.20 11.79
CA LEU A 31 -5.81 6.90 10.43
C LEU A 31 -7.00 6.86 9.47
N THR A 32 -6.83 7.42 8.29
CA THR A 32 -7.72 7.25 7.14
C THR A 32 -7.72 5.79 6.66
N VAL A 33 -8.75 5.39 5.90
CA VAL A 33 -8.79 4.05 5.28
C VAL A 33 -7.59 3.79 4.36
N LEU A 34 -7.13 4.82 3.62
CA LEU A 34 -5.95 4.73 2.76
C LEU A 34 -4.70 4.37 3.57
N GLU A 35 -4.50 5.07 4.70
CA GLU A 35 -3.39 4.81 5.62
C GLU A 35 -3.50 3.44 6.29
N LYS A 36 -4.71 3.01 6.69
CA LYS A 36 -4.92 1.68 7.27
C LYS A 36 -4.53 0.56 6.30
N VAL A 37 -4.97 0.65 5.03
CA VAL A 37 -4.61 -0.32 3.99
C VAL A 37 -3.11 -0.27 3.70
N ALA A 38 -2.53 0.90 3.49
CA ALA A 38 -1.10 1.03 3.20
C ALA A 38 -0.21 0.53 4.35
N ASN A 39 -0.59 0.84 5.60
CA ASN A 39 0.12 0.37 6.80
C ASN A 39 0.02 -1.14 6.97
N ALA A 40 -1.15 -1.73 6.71
CA ALA A 40 -1.31 -3.19 6.72
C ALA A 40 -0.39 -3.89 5.71
N HIS A 41 0.00 -3.20 4.63
CA HIS A 41 0.93 -3.70 3.62
C HIS A 41 2.40 -3.31 3.84
N GLY A 42 2.70 -2.59 4.92
CA GLY A 42 4.07 -2.30 5.34
C GLY A 42 4.67 -1.01 4.77
N ILE A 43 3.87 -0.02 4.37
CA ILE A 43 4.38 1.26 3.85
C ILE A 43 5.35 1.97 4.79
N GLU A 44 5.21 1.80 6.11
CA GLU A 44 6.12 2.36 7.10
C GLU A 44 7.57 1.88 6.94
N LYS A 45 7.76 0.69 6.35
CA LYS A 45 9.09 0.12 6.08
C LYS A 45 9.70 0.64 4.78
N TRP A 46 8.92 1.30 3.92
CA TRP A 46 9.34 1.76 2.61
C TRP A 46 10.60 2.64 2.65
N ASN A 47 10.68 3.52 3.65
CA ASN A 47 11.82 4.44 3.79
C ASN A 47 13.14 3.74 4.15
N ASN A 48 13.13 2.48 4.57
CA ASN A 48 14.35 1.69 4.81
C ASN A 48 14.79 0.90 3.58
N LEU A 49 13.90 0.75 2.59
CA LEU A 49 14.20 0.02 1.37
C LEU A 49 15.15 0.85 0.50
N LYS A 50 16.23 0.25 0.04
CA LYS A 50 17.21 0.82 -0.89
C LYS A 50 17.01 0.29 -2.30
N GLU A 51 16.66 -0.97 -2.42
CA GLU A 51 16.44 -1.63 -3.71
C GLU A 51 15.30 -2.63 -3.62
N LEU A 52 14.52 -2.73 -4.70
CA LEU A 52 13.50 -3.74 -4.90
C LEU A 52 13.70 -4.40 -6.26
N GLU A 53 13.90 -5.71 -6.24
CA GLU A 53 13.98 -6.55 -7.44
C GLU A 53 12.69 -7.37 -7.53
N PHE A 54 12.16 -7.55 -8.74
CA PHE A 54 11.03 -8.44 -8.99
C PHE A 54 10.90 -8.77 -10.49
N THR A 55 10.28 -9.91 -10.76
CA THR A 55 9.84 -10.32 -12.10
C THR A 55 8.32 -10.32 -12.14
N PHE A 56 7.76 -9.57 -13.07
CA PHE A 56 6.33 -9.53 -13.40
C PHE A 56 6.04 -10.58 -14.47
N ASN A 57 5.09 -11.46 -14.21
CA ASN A 57 4.70 -12.56 -15.10
C ASN A 57 3.21 -12.47 -15.42
N VAL A 58 2.83 -12.76 -16.66
CA VAL A 58 1.45 -12.90 -17.08
C VAL A 58 1.29 -14.18 -17.91
N ASP A 59 0.37 -15.02 -17.46
CA ASP A 59 -0.11 -16.19 -18.19
C ASP A 59 -1.54 -15.94 -18.67
N ARG A 60 -1.77 -16.14 -19.97
CA ARG A 60 -3.09 -16.11 -20.61
C ARG A 60 -3.20 -17.26 -21.58
N ASP A 61 -4.16 -18.16 -21.34
CA ASP A 61 -4.37 -19.37 -22.15
C ASP A 61 -3.06 -20.15 -22.38
N THR A 62 -2.45 -20.02 -23.56
CA THR A 62 -1.22 -20.70 -23.96
C THR A 62 -0.02 -19.76 -24.09
N THR A 63 -0.16 -18.51 -23.67
CA THR A 63 0.86 -17.47 -23.80
C THR A 63 1.43 -17.08 -22.45
N HIS A 64 2.73 -16.86 -22.42
CA HIS A 64 3.47 -16.36 -21.27
C HIS A 64 4.22 -15.08 -21.66
N TYR A 65 4.23 -14.13 -20.73
CA TYR A 65 4.93 -12.87 -20.87
C TYR A 65 5.58 -12.48 -19.55
N GLU A 66 6.83 -12.01 -19.59
CA GLU A 66 7.53 -11.55 -18.38
C GLU A 66 8.39 -10.30 -18.61
N ARG A 67 8.59 -9.54 -17.52
CA ARG A 67 9.57 -8.45 -17.42
C ARG A 67 10.21 -8.47 -16.04
N SER A 68 11.53 -8.31 -15.99
CA SER A 68 12.26 -8.22 -14.73
C SER A 68 12.78 -6.81 -14.48
N TRP A 69 12.74 -6.39 -13.22
CA TRP A 69 13.07 -5.03 -12.81
C TRP A 69 13.99 -5.06 -11.58
N ILE A 70 14.99 -4.17 -11.59
CA ILE A 70 15.73 -3.76 -10.40
C ILE A 70 15.45 -2.28 -10.22
N TRP A 71 14.92 -1.89 -9.06
CA TRP A 71 14.61 -0.50 -8.75
C TRP A 71 15.36 -0.03 -7.51
N ASN A 72 16.25 0.94 -7.69
CA ASN A 72 16.84 1.67 -6.60
C ASN A 72 15.90 2.78 -6.13
N THR A 73 15.24 2.59 -5.00
CA THR A 73 14.17 3.47 -4.48
C THR A 73 14.68 4.86 -4.08
N LYS A 74 15.97 4.97 -3.71
CA LYS A 74 16.60 6.24 -3.29
C LYS A 74 16.90 7.13 -4.48
N THR A 75 17.54 6.56 -5.50
CA THR A 75 18.00 7.30 -6.68
C THR A 75 16.97 7.37 -7.79
N ASN A 76 15.94 6.51 -7.75
CA ASN A 76 14.98 6.29 -8.82
C ASN A 76 15.60 5.74 -10.13
N ASN A 77 16.76 5.10 -10.03
CA ASN A 77 17.31 4.31 -11.12
C ASN A 77 16.54 2.99 -11.24
N VAL A 78 16.16 2.64 -12.47
CA VAL A 78 15.48 1.40 -12.80
C VAL A 78 16.28 0.69 -13.89
N THR A 79 16.48 -0.61 -13.72
CA THR A 79 17.04 -1.50 -14.72
C THR A 79 15.98 -2.49 -15.16
N ALA A 80 15.61 -2.43 -16.44
CA ALA A 80 14.74 -3.38 -17.11
C ALA A 80 15.61 -4.53 -17.66
N MET A 81 15.19 -5.78 -17.43
CA MET A 81 15.89 -6.96 -17.91
C MET A 81 14.95 -7.90 -18.67
N SER A 82 15.44 -8.41 -19.78
CA SER A 82 14.84 -9.47 -20.59
C SER A 82 15.89 -10.53 -20.93
N ALA A 83 15.49 -11.61 -21.60
CA ALA A 83 16.43 -12.65 -22.02
C ALA A 83 17.55 -12.17 -22.95
N THR A 84 17.35 -11.07 -23.69
CA THR A 84 18.29 -10.60 -24.72
C THR A 84 18.79 -9.18 -24.53
N ASP A 85 18.22 -8.41 -23.60
CA ASP A 85 18.49 -6.98 -23.48
C ASP A 85 18.39 -6.50 -22.03
N THR A 86 19.13 -5.45 -21.71
CA THR A 86 19.12 -4.75 -20.43
C THR A 86 19.16 -3.25 -20.67
N LEU A 87 18.17 -2.53 -20.12
CA LEU A 87 18.05 -1.09 -20.25
C LEU A 87 17.99 -0.44 -18.87
N SER A 88 18.89 0.49 -18.59
CA SER A 88 18.87 1.27 -17.34
C SER A 88 18.53 2.72 -17.61
N PHE A 89 17.68 3.29 -16.78
CA PHE A 89 17.23 4.67 -16.88
C PHE A 89 16.87 5.24 -15.51
N ASN A 90 16.84 6.58 -15.40
CA ASN A 90 16.36 7.25 -14.20
C ASN A 90 14.95 7.79 -14.45
N ARG A 91 14.01 7.43 -13.57
CA ARG A 91 12.59 7.81 -13.66
C ARG A 91 12.35 9.33 -13.67
N LYS A 92 13.30 10.13 -13.16
CA LYS A 92 13.19 11.60 -13.13
C LYS A 92 13.65 12.27 -14.42
N SER A 93 14.27 11.51 -15.33
CA SER A 93 14.84 12.00 -16.58
C SER A 93 14.53 11.03 -17.73
N VAL A 94 13.25 10.72 -17.89
CA VAL A 94 12.74 9.86 -18.95
C VAL A 94 12.77 10.62 -20.28
N ASP A 95 13.26 9.96 -21.31
CA ASP A 95 13.32 10.45 -22.69
C ASP A 95 12.53 9.52 -23.64
N SER A 96 12.53 9.83 -24.94
CA SER A 96 11.79 9.05 -25.93
C SER A 96 12.27 7.60 -26.07
N LEU A 97 13.54 7.30 -25.73
CA LEU A 97 14.12 5.96 -25.81
C LEU A 97 13.69 5.10 -24.62
N THR A 98 13.53 5.73 -23.46
CA THR A 98 13.24 5.05 -22.18
C THR A 98 11.76 5.06 -21.81
N MET A 99 10.95 5.93 -22.42
CA MET A 99 9.52 6.10 -22.13
C MET A 99 8.70 4.81 -22.16
N LYS A 100 8.99 3.89 -23.09
CA LYS A 100 8.25 2.61 -23.16
C LYS A 100 8.59 1.69 -21.98
N ALA A 101 9.86 1.63 -21.60
CA ALA A 101 10.29 0.85 -20.43
C ALA A 101 9.77 1.48 -19.14
N ASP A 102 9.76 2.81 -19.08
CA ASP A 102 9.19 3.58 -17.98
C ASP A 102 7.69 3.28 -17.77
N ALA A 103 6.89 3.29 -18.84
CA ALA A 103 5.48 2.94 -18.79
C ALA A 103 5.25 1.49 -18.32
N GLY A 104 6.06 0.54 -18.82
CA GLY A 104 6.02 -0.85 -18.38
C GLY A 104 6.35 -1.01 -16.89
N PHE A 105 7.37 -0.32 -16.40
CA PHE A 105 7.73 -0.32 -14.99
C PHE A 105 6.61 0.26 -14.12
N ILE A 106 5.97 1.38 -14.52
CA ILE A 106 4.83 1.93 -13.76
C ILE A 106 3.72 0.91 -13.63
N ASN A 107 3.32 0.28 -14.74
CA ASN A 107 2.28 -0.73 -14.71
C ASN A 107 2.63 -1.88 -13.74
N ASP A 108 3.84 -2.42 -13.85
CA ASP A 108 4.21 -3.62 -13.09
C ASP A 108 4.40 -3.33 -11.61
N LYS A 109 5.02 -2.18 -11.30
CA LYS A 109 5.12 -1.67 -9.94
C LYS A 109 3.74 -1.40 -9.35
N TYR A 110 2.79 -0.91 -10.14
CA TYR A 110 1.43 -0.65 -9.65
C TYR A 110 0.74 -1.94 -9.21
N TRP A 111 0.82 -3.00 -10.02
CA TRP A 111 0.33 -4.32 -9.62
C TRP A 111 0.99 -4.84 -8.33
N LEU A 112 2.30 -4.64 -8.20
CA LEU A 112 3.07 -5.09 -7.04
C LEU A 112 2.74 -4.30 -5.76
N LEU A 113 2.50 -2.98 -5.90
CA LEU A 113 2.51 -2.02 -4.79
C LEU A 113 1.29 -1.08 -4.78
N ALA A 114 0.14 -1.50 -5.35
CA ALA A 114 -1.08 -0.68 -5.33
C ALA A 114 -1.47 -0.15 -3.93
N PRO A 115 -1.33 -0.91 -2.82
CA PRO A 115 -1.57 -0.37 -1.47
C PRO A 115 -0.71 0.85 -1.13
N PHE A 116 0.51 0.94 -1.66
CA PHE A 116 1.44 2.03 -1.39
C PHE A 116 1.10 3.25 -2.25
N ASN A 117 0.64 3.01 -3.48
CA ASN A 117 0.13 4.04 -4.37
C ASN A 117 -1.07 4.79 -3.78
N LEU A 118 -1.85 4.18 -2.87
CA LEU A 118 -2.91 4.88 -2.11
C LEU A 118 -2.39 6.07 -1.30
N ILE A 119 -1.13 6.07 -0.91
CA ILE A 119 -0.49 7.17 -0.18
C ILE A 119 0.33 8.05 -1.12
N TRP A 120 1.09 7.44 -2.03
CA TRP A 120 1.93 8.20 -2.97
C TRP A 120 1.12 9.07 -3.93
N ASP A 121 -0.06 8.60 -4.34
CA ASP A 121 -0.89 9.27 -5.34
C ASP A 121 -2.13 9.91 -4.72
N LYS A 122 -2.24 10.00 -3.39
CA LYS A 122 -3.47 10.40 -2.67
C LYS A 122 -4.06 11.74 -3.13
N ASP A 123 -3.22 12.64 -3.64
CA ASP A 123 -3.63 13.97 -4.10
C ASP A 123 -4.08 13.98 -5.58
N ASN A 124 -3.98 12.83 -6.27
CA ASN A 124 -4.28 12.67 -7.70
C ASN A 124 -5.55 11.85 -7.98
N PHE A 125 -6.24 11.38 -6.95
CA PHE A 125 -7.50 10.65 -7.07
C PHE A 125 -8.52 11.09 -6.02
N SER A 126 -9.80 10.85 -6.31
CA SER A 126 -10.86 10.84 -5.30
C SER A 126 -11.08 9.42 -4.80
N PHE A 127 -11.64 9.26 -3.60
CA PHE A 127 -11.95 7.93 -3.06
C PHE A 127 -13.27 7.88 -2.30
N GLU A 128 -13.86 6.69 -2.26
CA GLU A 128 -15.04 6.34 -1.49
C GLU A 128 -14.79 5.01 -0.77
N HIS A 129 -15.19 4.91 0.49
CA HIS A 129 -15.10 3.69 1.28
C HIS A 129 -16.48 3.24 1.73
N THR A 130 -16.74 1.94 1.58
CA THR A 130 -17.95 1.26 2.02
C THR A 130 -17.56 0.15 2.98
N ASP A 131 -18.15 0.13 4.18
CA ASP A 131 -17.83 -0.86 5.22
C ASP A 131 -18.21 -2.30 4.83
N GLU A 132 -19.21 -2.47 3.97
CA GLU A 132 -19.64 -3.79 3.51
C GLU A 132 -20.10 -3.75 2.04
N ALA A 133 -19.46 -4.57 1.22
CA ALA A 133 -19.81 -4.87 -0.15
C ALA A 133 -19.46 -6.33 -0.48
N VAL A 134 -20.20 -6.95 -1.40
CA VAL A 134 -19.91 -8.33 -1.84
C VAL A 134 -18.75 -8.32 -2.82
N ALA A 135 -17.65 -8.99 -2.48
CA ALA A 135 -16.49 -9.10 -3.35
C ALA A 135 -16.83 -9.92 -4.62
N PRO A 136 -16.46 -9.46 -5.83
CA PRO A 136 -17.00 -9.97 -7.09
C PRO A 136 -16.56 -11.40 -7.46
N ILE A 137 -15.45 -11.89 -6.94
CA ILE A 137 -14.91 -13.21 -7.25
C ILE A 137 -15.39 -14.23 -6.22
N SER A 138 -15.07 -14.02 -4.94
CA SER A 138 -15.39 -14.93 -3.83
C SER A 138 -16.85 -14.88 -3.42
N ASN A 139 -17.57 -13.80 -3.72
CA ASN A 139 -18.93 -13.51 -3.22
C ASN A 139 -19.01 -13.40 -1.68
N THR A 140 -17.90 -13.01 -1.05
CA THR A 140 -17.81 -12.81 0.39
C THR A 140 -18.03 -11.32 0.73
N PRO A 141 -18.82 -10.97 1.75
CA PRO A 141 -18.89 -9.59 2.25
C PRO A 141 -17.53 -9.11 2.76
N MET A 142 -17.09 -7.94 2.30
CA MET A 142 -15.81 -7.31 2.62
C MET A 142 -15.96 -5.79 2.65
N GLN A 143 -14.98 -5.07 3.18
CA GLN A 143 -14.89 -3.63 2.97
C GLN A 143 -14.47 -3.35 1.53
N LYS A 144 -14.95 -2.24 0.95
CA LYS A 144 -14.60 -1.79 -0.40
C LYS A 144 -14.07 -0.37 -0.38
N LEU A 145 -12.90 -0.15 -0.96
CA LEU A 145 -12.36 1.16 -1.26
C LEU A 145 -12.35 1.34 -2.78
N THR A 146 -13.05 2.35 -3.27
CA THR A 146 -12.98 2.77 -4.68
C THR A 146 -12.10 4.01 -4.77
N ILE A 147 -11.14 4.03 -5.70
CA ILE A 147 -10.39 5.23 -6.08
C ILE A 147 -10.63 5.54 -7.57
N VAL A 148 -10.66 6.83 -7.91
CA VAL A 148 -10.82 7.32 -9.29
C VAL A 148 -9.77 8.39 -9.55
N TYR A 149 -8.82 8.10 -10.43
CA TYR A 149 -7.78 9.06 -10.83
C TYR A 149 -8.38 10.18 -11.67
N GLY A 150 -7.80 11.38 -11.56
CA GLY A 150 -8.15 12.51 -12.43
C GLY A 150 -7.80 12.27 -13.90
N ASP A 151 -8.31 13.13 -14.78
CA ASP A 151 -8.14 13.01 -16.24
C ASP A 151 -6.79 13.55 -16.76
N GLU A 152 -5.94 14.07 -15.88
CA GLU A 152 -4.64 14.64 -16.23
C GLU A 152 -3.49 13.90 -15.51
N GLY A 153 -2.38 13.73 -16.22
CA GLY A 153 -1.16 13.11 -15.69
C GLY A 153 -1.10 11.59 -15.82
N GLY A 154 0.08 11.03 -15.52
CA GLY A 154 0.33 9.59 -15.59
C GLY A 154 0.22 8.97 -16.99
N TYR A 155 0.28 7.64 -17.04
CA TYR A 155 0.09 6.86 -18.27
C TYR A 155 -1.35 6.39 -18.48
N THR A 156 -2.18 6.47 -17.45
CA THR A 156 -3.53 5.91 -17.38
C THR A 156 -4.52 6.87 -16.69
N PRO A 157 -4.72 8.08 -17.23
CA PRO A 157 -5.64 9.06 -16.65
C PRO A 157 -7.09 8.56 -16.69
N GLY A 158 -7.89 8.96 -15.69
CA GLY A 158 -9.32 8.63 -15.57
C GLY A 158 -9.62 7.19 -15.14
N ASP A 159 -8.60 6.35 -14.92
CA ASP A 159 -8.78 4.97 -14.49
C ASP A 159 -9.28 4.88 -13.04
N ALA A 160 -10.07 3.85 -12.76
CA ALA A 160 -10.61 3.59 -11.43
C ALA A 160 -10.30 2.16 -10.96
N TYR A 161 -10.17 2.03 -9.63
CA TYR A 161 -9.84 0.78 -8.98
C TYR A 161 -10.72 0.55 -7.75
N ASP A 162 -11.25 -0.65 -7.62
CA ASP A 162 -12.01 -1.08 -6.43
C ASP A 162 -11.19 -2.14 -5.70
N PHE A 163 -10.82 -1.88 -4.45
CA PHE A 163 -10.09 -2.77 -3.56
C PHE A 163 -11.04 -3.39 -2.56
N TYR A 164 -11.05 -4.71 -2.47
CA TYR A 164 -11.85 -5.46 -1.49
C TYR A 164 -10.92 -6.09 -0.45
N PHE A 165 -11.17 -5.80 0.83
CA PHE A 165 -10.31 -6.22 1.94
C PHE A 165 -11.12 -6.56 3.19
N GLY A 166 -10.54 -7.41 4.05
CA GLY A 166 -11.13 -7.75 5.34
C GLY A 166 -10.79 -6.73 6.43
N ASP A 167 -11.18 -7.05 7.67
CA ASP A 167 -10.90 -6.20 8.85
C ASP A 167 -9.40 -6.04 9.16
N ASP A 168 -8.57 -6.96 8.64
CA ASP A 168 -7.11 -6.86 8.68
C ASP A 168 -6.53 -5.84 7.69
N HIS A 169 -7.38 -5.22 6.87
CA HIS A 169 -7.05 -4.28 5.80
C HIS A 169 -6.11 -4.86 4.73
N ILE A 170 -6.01 -6.19 4.64
CA ILE A 170 -5.28 -6.90 3.59
C ILE A 170 -6.20 -7.10 2.40
N ILE A 171 -5.77 -6.65 1.23
CA ILE A 171 -6.52 -6.75 -0.02
C ILE A 171 -6.66 -8.23 -0.39
N LYS A 172 -7.86 -8.62 -0.83
CA LYS A 172 -8.18 -9.99 -1.25
C LYS A 172 -8.65 -10.04 -2.70
N GLU A 173 -9.28 -8.98 -3.17
CA GLU A 173 -9.72 -8.85 -4.56
C GLU A 173 -9.59 -7.41 -5.03
N TRP A 174 -9.51 -7.28 -6.35
CA TRP A 174 -9.33 -6.00 -7.01
C TRP A 174 -10.06 -5.98 -8.33
N VAL A 175 -10.64 -4.81 -8.64
CA VAL A 175 -11.29 -4.53 -9.90
C VAL A 175 -10.65 -3.31 -10.52
N PHE A 176 -10.28 -3.43 -11.79
CA PHE A 176 -9.84 -2.32 -12.61
C PHE A 176 -10.91 -1.93 -13.62
N ARG A 177 -11.19 -0.63 -13.70
CA ARG A 177 -12.15 -0.03 -14.61
C ARG A 177 -11.46 1.08 -15.41
N LYS A 178 -11.14 0.76 -16.67
CA LYS A 178 -10.51 1.71 -17.58
C LYS A 178 -11.42 2.92 -17.82
N GLY A 179 -10.88 4.13 -17.68
CA GLY A 179 -11.64 5.38 -17.83
C GLY A 179 -12.87 5.44 -16.93
N ASN A 180 -12.83 4.81 -15.75
CA ASN A 180 -13.93 4.71 -14.79
C ASN A 180 -15.23 4.12 -15.40
N ALA A 181 -15.10 3.24 -16.40
CA ALA A 181 -16.26 2.57 -17.00
C ALA A 181 -17.07 1.78 -15.96
N THR A 182 -18.37 1.65 -16.19
CA THR A 182 -19.26 0.86 -15.31
C THR A 182 -18.86 -0.62 -15.29
N GLU A 183 -18.54 -1.17 -16.47
CA GLU A 183 -18.14 -2.57 -16.60
C GLU A 183 -16.66 -2.76 -16.22
N PRO A 184 -16.34 -3.78 -15.40
CA PRO A 184 -14.96 -4.16 -15.10
C PRO A 184 -14.14 -4.44 -16.35
N SER A 185 -12.97 -3.82 -16.45
CA SER A 185 -11.96 -4.17 -17.45
C SER A 185 -11.17 -5.42 -17.04
N THR A 186 -10.91 -5.58 -15.74
CA THR A 186 -10.24 -6.75 -15.16
C THR A 186 -10.69 -6.94 -13.72
N MET A 187 -10.89 -8.19 -13.30
CA MET A 187 -11.14 -8.55 -11.91
C MET A 187 -10.18 -9.67 -11.52
N THR A 188 -9.47 -9.50 -10.42
CA THR A 188 -8.50 -10.50 -9.93
C THR A 188 -8.58 -10.69 -8.43
N THR A 189 -8.25 -11.91 -7.98
CA THR A 189 -7.82 -12.15 -6.61
C THR A 189 -6.53 -11.38 -6.32
N TRP A 190 -6.22 -11.24 -5.03
CA TRP A 190 -4.95 -10.77 -4.49
C TRP A 190 -4.55 -11.75 -3.40
N GLU A 191 -3.65 -12.67 -3.73
CA GLU A 191 -3.36 -13.83 -2.89
C GLU A 191 -1.88 -14.21 -2.89
N ASP A 192 -1.58 -15.29 -2.16
CA ASP A 192 -0.23 -15.82 -1.99
C ASP A 192 0.77 -14.78 -1.43
N TYR A 193 0.31 -14.05 -0.41
CA TYR A 193 1.07 -12.99 0.24
C TYR A 193 2.40 -13.50 0.80
N MET A 194 3.48 -12.76 0.53
CA MET A 194 4.78 -12.94 1.16
C MET A 194 5.19 -11.70 1.95
N ASP A 195 6.13 -11.87 2.88
CA ASP A 195 6.83 -10.77 3.53
C ASP A 195 8.21 -10.59 2.88
N ALA A 196 8.52 -9.38 2.42
CA ALA A 196 9.82 -8.99 1.88
C ALA A 196 10.34 -7.79 2.70
N ASP A 197 11.13 -8.07 3.73
CA ASP A 197 11.66 -7.07 4.68
C ASP A 197 10.57 -6.15 5.27
N GLY A 198 9.43 -6.75 5.64
CA GLY A 198 8.28 -6.07 6.22
C GLY A 198 7.31 -5.46 5.20
N LEU A 199 7.55 -5.63 3.90
CA LEU A 199 6.56 -5.35 2.86
C LEU A 199 5.70 -6.60 2.64
N LYS A 200 4.38 -6.48 2.80
CA LYS A 200 3.45 -7.57 2.46
C LYS A 200 3.03 -7.46 1.00
N ILE A 201 3.48 -8.40 0.18
CA ILE A 201 3.29 -8.39 -1.27
C ILE A 201 2.41 -9.57 -1.67
N ALA A 202 1.28 -9.29 -2.33
CA ALA A 202 0.49 -10.32 -3.01
C ALA A 202 1.28 -10.81 -4.22
N ARG A 203 1.55 -12.12 -4.29
CA ARG A 203 2.35 -12.68 -5.38
C ARG A 203 1.50 -13.18 -6.53
N MET A 204 0.20 -13.40 -6.33
CA MET A 204 -0.69 -13.97 -7.32
C MET A 204 -1.96 -13.12 -7.45
N HIS A 205 -2.34 -12.86 -8.70
CA HIS A 205 -3.56 -12.20 -9.08
C HIS A 205 -4.19 -12.98 -10.23
N GLN A 206 -5.34 -13.59 -10.01
CA GLN A 206 -6.00 -14.41 -11.03
C GLN A 206 -7.49 -14.12 -11.12
N ASN A 207 -8.04 -14.29 -12.32
CA ASN A 207 -9.49 -14.21 -12.49
C ASN A 207 -10.18 -15.47 -11.94
N LYS A 208 -11.51 -15.43 -11.86
CA LYS A 208 -12.33 -16.47 -11.21
C LYS A 208 -12.11 -17.89 -11.76
N ASP A 209 -11.86 -18.03 -13.05
CA ASP A 209 -11.66 -19.33 -13.71
C ASP A 209 -10.18 -19.72 -13.89
N GLY A 210 -9.25 -18.83 -13.50
CA GLY A 210 -7.80 -19.06 -13.60
C GLY A 210 -7.23 -19.01 -15.02
N SER A 211 -8.01 -18.60 -16.03
CA SER A 211 -7.53 -18.42 -17.41
C SER A 211 -6.57 -17.25 -17.57
N PHE A 212 -6.61 -16.29 -16.64
CA PHE A 212 -5.65 -15.20 -16.50
C PHE A 212 -4.94 -15.30 -15.16
N LYS A 213 -3.60 -15.27 -15.19
CA LYS A 213 -2.77 -15.15 -14.00
C LYS A 213 -1.73 -14.06 -14.21
N LEU A 214 -1.58 -13.21 -13.22
CA LEU A 214 -0.48 -12.28 -13.09
C LEU A 214 0.20 -12.58 -11.76
N TYR A 215 1.51 -12.76 -11.79
CA TYR A 215 2.23 -13.15 -10.60
C TYR A 215 3.66 -12.64 -10.57
N PHE A 216 4.19 -12.60 -9.36
CA PHE A 216 5.52 -12.08 -9.09
C PHE A 216 6.46 -13.18 -8.62
N THR A 217 7.63 -13.22 -9.26
CA THR A 217 8.76 -14.07 -8.89
C THR A 217 9.99 -13.21 -8.63
N ASN A 218 11.05 -13.80 -8.08
CA ASN A 218 12.32 -13.11 -7.81
C ASN A 218 12.17 -11.82 -7.00
N ILE A 219 11.18 -11.75 -6.11
CA ILE A 219 10.99 -10.60 -5.24
C ILE A 219 12.15 -10.58 -4.23
N LYS A 220 12.91 -9.50 -4.23
CA LYS A 220 13.98 -9.26 -3.26
C LYS A 220 14.00 -7.81 -2.85
N ALA A 221 13.83 -7.58 -1.55
CA ALA A 221 14.04 -6.30 -0.92
C ALA A 221 15.48 -6.22 -0.39
N VAL A 222 16.09 -5.04 -0.51
CA VAL A 222 17.38 -4.74 0.11
C VAL A 222 17.21 -3.50 0.96
N THR A 223 17.46 -3.63 2.25
CA THR A 223 17.39 -2.54 3.24
C THR A 223 18.78 -1.97 3.54
N GLU A 224 18.82 -0.81 4.19
CA GLU A 224 20.06 -0.13 4.64
C GLU A 224 20.77 -0.84 5.79
#